data_AF-A0A1J9Q9I4-F1
#
_entry.id   AF-A0A1J9Q9I4-F1
#
_cell.length_a   1.000
_cell.length_b   1.000
_cell.length_c   1.000
_cell.angle_alpha   90.00
_cell.angle_beta   90.00
_cell.angle_gamma   90.00
#
_symmetry.space_group_name_H-M   'P 1'
#
loop_
_entity.id
_entity.type
_entity.pdbx_description
1 polymer ?
#
loop_
_entity_poly.entity_id
_entity_poly.type
_entity_poly.pdbx_seq_one_letter_code
_entity_poly.pdbx_strand_id
1 'polypeptide(L)'
;MELYKKDRLREENKVLEARLAIAEQERDIAQEARDDYQKSTEGQKSEKIPDPPILTDGKEPKFDDWYSKMKNRLRANQDRYPTEELRMAYIELRVGGEAADHLRPYLDEQAEEHISTAQELFNVLKEIYEDPNKKEKARDDLQRLYLQRDSDFHEFQTKFLRLAREAKIPHDQYEFELN
;
A
#
# COMPACT_ATOMS: atom_id res chain seq x y z
N MET A 1 -63.28 8.14 -48.67
CA MET A 1 -62.98 8.12 -47.23
C MET A 1 -62.13 6.92 -46.80
N GLU A 2 -62.26 5.74 -47.43
CA GLU A 2 -61.48 4.55 -47.05
C GLU A 2 -59.99 4.59 -47.45
N LEU A 3 -59.65 5.11 -48.64
CA LEU A 3 -58.23 5.24 -49.07
C LEU A 3 -57.39 6.01 -48.04
N TYR A 4 -57.95 7.12 -47.52
CA TYR A 4 -57.27 8.01 -46.58
C TYR A 4 -56.96 7.34 -45.22
N LYS A 5 -57.77 6.36 -44.80
CA LYS A 5 -57.53 5.60 -43.58
C LYS A 5 -56.43 4.56 -43.76
N LYS A 6 -56.34 3.94 -44.94
CA LYS A 6 -55.32 2.94 -45.26
C LYS A 6 -53.94 3.56 -45.39
N ASP A 7 -53.84 4.72 -46.03
CA ASP A 7 -52.58 5.45 -46.16
C ASP A 7 -52.08 5.97 -44.80
N ARG A 8 -52.99 6.46 -43.96
CA ARG A 8 -52.69 6.86 -42.58
C ARG A 8 -52.18 5.69 -41.74
N LEU A 9 -52.83 4.53 -41.82
CA LEU A 9 -52.41 3.33 -41.07
C LEU A 9 -51.05 2.80 -41.54
N ARG A 10 -50.74 2.93 -42.83
CA ARG A 10 -49.42 2.57 -43.38
C ARG A 10 -48.32 3.47 -42.84
N GLU A 11 -48.58 4.78 -42.77
CA GLU A 11 -47.61 5.74 -42.22
C GLU A 11 -47.42 5.55 -40.71
N GLU A 12 -48.51 5.29 -39.97
CA GLU A 12 -48.44 4.99 -38.53
C GLU A 12 -47.62 3.71 -38.24
N ASN A 13 -47.78 2.65 -39.04
CA ASN A 13 -46.96 1.44 -38.92
C ASN A 13 -45.47 1.70 -39.22
N LYS A 14 -45.17 2.48 -40.26
CA LYS A 14 -43.78 2.85 -40.59
C LYS A 14 -43.12 3.65 -39.47
N VAL A 15 -43.88 4.54 -38.82
CA VAL A 15 -43.40 5.30 -37.65
C VAL A 15 -43.21 4.39 -36.44
N LEU A 16 -44.08 3.41 -36.23
CA LEU A 16 -43.94 2.41 -35.16
C LEU A 16 -42.69 1.54 -35.36
N GLU A 17 -42.43 1.06 -36.58
CA GLU A 17 -41.21 0.31 -36.91
C GLU A 17 -39.95 1.15 -36.67
N ALA A 18 -39.96 2.43 -37.08
CA ALA A 18 -38.83 3.33 -36.84
C ALA A 18 -38.59 3.57 -35.33
N ARG A 19 -39.65 3.71 -34.53
CA ARG A 19 -39.54 3.87 -33.07
C ARG A 19 -39.04 2.61 -32.39
N LEU A 20 -39.44 1.43 -32.87
CA LEU A 20 -38.93 0.15 -32.35
C LEU A 20 -37.44 -0.01 -32.65
N ALA A 21 -36.99 0.31 -33.86
CA ALA A 21 -35.58 0.26 -34.23
C ALA A 21 -34.71 1.23 -33.38
N ILE A 22 -35.21 2.43 -33.11
CA ILE A 22 -34.53 3.39 -32.21
C ILE A 22 -34.45 2.84 -30.79
N ALA A 23 -35.54 2.27 -30.27
CA ALA A 23 -35.56 1.71 -28.91
C ALA A 23 -34.65 0.48 -28.76
N GLU A 24 -34.48 -0.33 -29.81
CA GLU A 24 -33.52 -1.44 -29.84
C GLU A 24 -32.08 -0.91 -29.85
N GLN A 25 -31.78 0.08 -30.70
CA GLN A 25 -30.46 0.71 -30.73
C GLN A 25 -30.10 1.37 -29.40
N GLU A 26 -31.04 2.05 -28.74
CA GLU A 26 -30.84 2.64 -27.41
C GLU A 26 -30.55 1.58 -26.34
N ARG A 27 -31.18 0.40 -26.44
CA ARG A 27 -30.91 -0.72 -25.53
C ARG A 27 -29.53 -1.30 -25.73
N ASP A 28 -29.09 -1.45 -26.97
CA ASP A 28 -27.75 -1.97 -27.29
C ASP A 28 -26.66 -1.01 -26.81
N ILE A 29 -26.83 0.29 -27.05
CA ILE A 29 -25.91 1.33 -26.52
C ILE A 29 -25.88 1.32 -24.99
N ALA A 30 -27.03 1.17 -24.34
CA ALA A 30 -27.10 1.09 -22.88
C ALA A 30 -26.45 -0.17 -22.33
N GLN A 31 -26.52 -1.29 -23.06
CA GLN A 31 -25.89 -2.55 -22.66
C GLN A 31 -24.37 -2.48 -22.86
N GLU A 32 -23.91 -1.95 -23.99
CA GLU A 32 -22.48 -1.76 -24.28
C GLU A 32 -21.83 -0.79 -23.28
N ALA A 33 -22.52 0.30 -22.92
CA ALA A 33 -22.05 1.22 -21.87
C ALA A 33 -21.99 0.56 -20.48
N ARG A 34 -22.91 -0.37 -20.17
CA ARG A 34 -22.88 -1.14 -18.92
C ARG A 34 -21.73 -2.13 -18.89
N ASP A 35 -21.50 -2.83 -20.00
CA ASP A 35 -20.44 -3.83 -20.10
C ASP A 35 -19.06 -3.15 -20.03
N ASP A 36 -18.89 -1.97 -20.64
CA ASP A 36 -17.65 -1.18 -20.55
C ASP A 36 -17.43 -0.63 -19.12
N TYR A 37 -18.50 -0.23 -18.43
CA TYR A 37 -18.46 0.16 -17.02
C TYR A 37 -18.13 -1.02 -16.09
N GLN A 38 -18.68 -2.21 -16.34
CA GLN A 38 -18.34 -3.42 -15.58
C GLN A 38 -16.88 -3.85 -15.84
N LYS A 39 -16.42 -3.78 -17.09
CA LYS A 39 -15.04 -4.12 -17.45
C LYS A 39 -14.01 -3.16 -16.87
N SER A 40 -14.34 -1.88 -16.71
CA SER A 40 -13.46 -0.89 -16.05
C SER A 40 -13.42 -1.05 -14.52
N THR A 41 -14.47 -1.60 -13.90
CA THR A 41 -14.52 -1.86 -12.45
C THR A 41 -13.93 -3.23 -12.07
N GLU A 42 -13.83 -4.16 -13.02
CA GLU A 42 -13.08 -5.42 -12.90
C GLU A 42 -11.57 -5.26 -13.18
N GLY A 43 -10.99 -4.12 -12.82
CA GLY A 43 -9.53 -3.99 -12.75
C GLY A 43 -8.94 -5.16 -11.96
N GLN A 44 -7.99 -5.89 -12.55
CA GLN A 44 -7.33 -7.03 -11.91
C GLN A 44 -6.79 -6.59 -10.54
N LYS A 45 -7.42 -7.07 -9.46
CA LYS A 45 -6.96 -6.78 -8.09
C LYS A 45 -5.49 -7.20 -7.97
N SER A 46 -4.67 -6.36 -7.34
CA SER A 46 -3.24 -6.61 -7.21
C SER A 46 -2.95 -7.99 -6.61
N GLU A 47 -1.81 -8.57 -6.99
CA GLU A 47 -1.39 -9.92 -6.59
C GLU A 47 -1.48 -10.14 -5.07
N LYS A 48 -1.77 -11.37 -4.66
CA LYS A 48 -1.81 -11.75 -3.24
C LYS A 48 -0.39 -11.86 -2.69
N ILE A 49 0.19 -10.73 -2.30
CA ILE A 49 1.43 -10.70 -1.52
C ILE A 49 1.14 -11.30 -0.13
N PRO A 50 2.02 -12.13 0.45
CA PRO A 50 1.86 -12.63 1.80
C PRO A 50 1.65 -11.52 2.83
N ASP A 51 0.82 -11.81 3.83
CA ASP A 51 0.62 -10.95 4.98
C ASP A 51 1.94 -10.82 5.77
N PRO A 52 2.36 -9.60 6.16
CA PRO A 52 3.48 -9.51 7.10
C PRO A 52 3.19 -10.28 8.43
N PRO A 53 4.17 -10.41 9.33
CA PRO A 53 3.90 -10.90 10.68
C PRO A 53 3.07 -9.90 11.53
N ILE A 54 2.54 -10.34 12.67
CA ILE A 54 1.95 -9.46 13.69
C ILE A 54 3.08 -8.81 14.49
N LEU A 55 3.05 -7.50 14.69
CA LEU A 55 3.96 -6.80 15.59
C LEU A 55 3.42 -6.87 17.01
N THR A 56 4.18 -7.43 17.95
CA THR A 56 3.77 -7.58 19.35
C THR A 56 4.58 -6.70 20.30
N ASP A 57 5.87 -6.99 20.47
CA ASP A 57 6.78 -6.31 21.40
C ASP A 57 7.99 -5.69 20.68
N GLY A 58 8.00 -5.73 19.35
CA GLY A 58 9.09 -5.25 18.51
C GLY A 58 10.37 -6.11 18.52
N LYS A 59 10.37 -7.27 19.20
CA LYS A 59 11.51 -8.20 19.21
C LYS A 59 11.42 -9.20 18.06
N GLU A 60 10.30 -9.91 17.96
CA GLU A 60 10.01 -10.85 16.89
C GLU A 60 8.57 -10.64 16.38
N PRO A 61 8.38 -10.00 15.21
CA PRO A 61 9.39 -9.45 14.31
C PRO A 61 10.07 -8.20 14.87
N LYS A 62 11.31 -7.93 14.42
CA LYS A 62 11.94 -6.62 14.61
C LYS A 62 11.12 -5.54 13.93
N PHE A 63 11.00 -4.38 14.58
CA PHE A 63 10.19 -3.28 14.06
C PHE A 63 10.59 -2.84 12.64
N ASP A 64 11.87 -2.67 12.35
CA ASP A 64 12.35 -2.27 11.00
C ASP A 64 11.91 -3.23 9.89
N ASP A 65 11.98 -4.54 10.15
CA ASP A 65 11.60 -5.59 9.20
C ASP A 65 10.08 -5.60 9.01
N TRP A 66 9.32 -5.47 10.10
CA TRP A 66 7.86 -5.40 10.05
C TRP A 66 7.40 -4.13 9.32
N TYR A 67 7.97 -2.97 9.64
CA TYR A 67 7.66 -1.68 9.04
C TYR A 67 7.88 -1.70 7.53
N SER A 68 9.02 -2.23 7.09
CA SER A 68 9.36 -2.38 5.68
C SER A 68 8.35 -3.26 4.94
N LYS A 69 8.02 -4.43 5.50
CA LYS A 69 7.03 -5.35 4.91
C LYS A 69 5.63 -4.74 4.87
N MET A 70 5.22 -4.04 5.94
CA MET A 70 3.91 -3.40 6.03
C MET A 70 3.77 -2.29 4.98
N LYS A 71 4.77 -1.41 4.88
CA LYS A 71 4.79 -0.32 3.90
C LYS A 71 4.75 -0.83 2.47
N ASN A 72 5.50 -1.89 2.18
CA ASN A 72 5.48 -2.53 0.86
C ASN A 72 4.11 -3.13 0.54
N ARG A 73 3.47 -3.76 1.52
CA ARG A 73 2.13 -4.35 1.33
C ARG A 73 1.07 -3.29 1.04
N LEU A 74 1.05 -2.19 1.80
CA LEU A 74 0.11 -1.09 1.57
C LEU A 74 0.36 -0.41 0.22
N ARG A 75 1.62 -0.30 -0.21
CA ARG A 75 1.98 0.28 -1.52
C ARG A 75 1.61 -0.60 -2.70
N ALA A 76 1.81 -1.91 -2.58
CA ALA A 76 1.53 -2.85 -3.65
C ALA A 76 0.03 -3.14 -3.81
N ASN A 77 -0.73 -3.04 -2.71
CA ASN A 77 -2.17 -3.30 -2.70
C ASN A 77 -2.97 -2.00 -2.50
N GLN A 78 -2.54 -0.89 -3.11
CA GLN A 78 -3.23 0.39 -3.01
C GLN A 78 -4.69 0.31 -3.47
N ASP A 79 -4.96 -0.51 -4.48
CA ASP A 79 -6.30 -0.84 -4.98
C ASP A 79 -7.22 -1.44 -3.90
N ARG A 80 -6.64 -2.12 -2.91
CA ARG A 80 -7.39 -2.75 -1.80
C ARG A 80 -7.56 -1.84 -0.58
N TYR A 81 -6.71 -0.83 -0.43
CA TYR A 81 -6.75 0.13 0.68
C TYR A 81 -6.75 1.57 0.11
N PRO A 82 -7.82 1.96 -0.61
CA PRO A 82 -7.88 3.26 -1.27
C PRO A 82 -7.97 4.43 -0.28
N THR A 83 -8.50 4.20 0.93
CA THR A 83 -8.71 5.25 1.94
C THR A 83 -7.76 5.08 3.13
N GLU A 84 -7.52 6.17 3.88
CA GLU A 84 -6.67 6.12 5.08
C GLU A 84 -7.28 5.23 6.17
N GLU A 85 -8.60 5.24 6.34
CA GLU A 85 -9.31 4.40 7.32
C GLU A 85 -9.07 2.91 7.06
N LEU A 86 -9.11 2.50 5.78
CA LEU A 86 -8.82 1.11 5.40
C LEU A 86 -7.34 0.74 5.61
N ARG A 87 -6.42 1.69 5.41
CA ARG A 87 -4.99 1.47 5.67
C ARG A 87 -4.73 1.36 7.17
N MET A 88 -5.33 2.22 7.97
CA MET A 88 -5.24 2.21 9.43
C MET A 88 -5.83 0.94 10.02
N ALA A 89 -7.04 0.56 9.63
CA ALA A 89 -7.67 -0.69 10.07
C ALA A 89 -6.81 -1.92 9.73
N TYR A 90 -6.15 -1.91 8.56
CA TYR A 90 -5.23 -2.98 8.20
C TYR A 90 -3.94 -2.97 9.03
N ILE A 91 -3.40 -1.81 9.37
CA ILE A 91 -2.25 -1.70 10.29
C ILE A 91 -2.65 -2.24 11.67
N GLU A 92 -3.80 -1.83 12.18
CA GLU A 92 -4.33 -2.26 13.48
C GLU A 92 -4.50 -3.79 13.56
N LEU A 93 -5.04 -4.42 12.51
CA LEU A 93 -5.16 -5.89 12.41
C LEU A 93 -3.80 -6.62 12.53
N ARG A 94 -2.72 -5.89 12.29
CA ARG A 94 -1.36 -6.43 12.16
C ARG A 94 -0.42 -5.97 13.26
N VAL A 95 -1.00 -5.34 14.28
CA VAL A 95 -0.39 -5.00 15.54
C VAL A 95 -1.17 -5.76 16.64
N GLY A 96 -0.46 -6.28 17.63
CA GLY A 96 -1.05 -7.05 18.73
C GLY A 96 -0.24 -6.87 20.02
N GLY A 97 -0.70 -7.49 21.10
CA GLY A 97 0.00 -7.43 22.39
C GLY A 97 0.30 -6.01 22.84
N GLU A 98 1.51 -5.79 23.33
CA GLU A 98 1.97 -4.50 23.85
C GLU A 98 1.89 -3.38 22.82
N ALA A 99 2.24 -3.65 21.56
CA ALA A 99 2.15 -2.66 20.48
C ALA A 99 0.72 -2.18 20.24
N ALA A 100 -0.28 -3.06 20.40
CA ALA A 100 -1.69 -2.66 20.27
C ALA A 100 -2.14 -1.83 21.47
N ASP A 101 -1.68 -2.17 22.68
CA ASP A 101 -1.98 -1.40 23.89
C ASP A 101 -1.47 0.04 23.79
N HIS A 102 -0.28 0.23 23.20
CA HIS A 102 0.28 1.57 22.94
C HIS A 102 -0.49 2.38 21.89
N LEU A 103 -1.12 1.72 20.91
CA LEU A 103 -1.87 2.41 19.85
C LEU A 103 -3.28 2.84 20.26
N ARG A 104 -3.92 2.11 21.18
CA ARG A 104 -5.32 2.35 21.57
C ARG A 104 -5.65 3.81 21.93
N PRO A 105 -4.84 4.55 22.70
CA PRO A 105 -5.16 5.93 23.04
C PRO A 105 -5.28 6.87 21.84
N TYR A 106 -4.56 6.58 20.75
CA TYR A 106 -4.53 7.41 19.54
C TYR A 106 -5.64 7.08 18.54
N LEU A 107 -6.28 5.91 18.68
CA LEU A 107 -7.36 5.45 17.81
C LEU A 107 -8.74 5.89 18.30
N ASP A 108 -8.85 6.44 19.51
CA ASP A 108 -10.09 7.01 20.02
C ASP A 108 -10.41 8.31 19.27
N GLU A 109 -11.58 8.39 18.64
CA GLU A 109 -12.06 9.58 17.92
C GLU A 109 -12.25 10.81 18.84
N GLN A 110 -12.36 10.59 20.15
CA GLN A 110 -12.53 11.64 21.15
C GLN A 110 -11.20 12.09 21.78
N ALA A 111 -10.07 11.45 21.41
CA ALA A 111 -8.76 11.84 21.91
C ALA A 111 -8.31 13.18 21.33
N GLU A 112 -7.63 14.00 22.15
CA GLU A 112 -7.03 15.27 21.69
C GLU A 112 -5.95 15.05 20.61
N GLU A 113 -5.25 13.91 20.69
CA GLU A 113 -4.21 13.48 19.74
C GLU A 113 -4.69 12.35 18.83
N HIS A 114 -5.96 12.39 18.41
CA HIS A 114 -6.52 11.40 17.48
C HIS A 114 -5.72 11.36 16.17
N ILE A 115 -5.36 10.13 15.75
CA ILE A 115 -4.65 9.88 14.50
C ILE A 115 -5.63 9.56 13.39
N SER A 116 -5.49 10.22 12.25
CA SER A 116 -6.38 10.02 11.09
C SER A 116 -5.67 9.47 9.85
N THR A 117 -4.36 9.21 9.92
CA THR A 117 -3.60 8.66 8.80
C THR A 117 -2.76 7.45 9.18
N ALA A 118 -2.54 6.57 8.21
CA ALA A 118 -1.64 5.42 8.36
C ALA A 118 -0.19 5.85 8.65
N GLN A 119 0.24 7.01 8.13
CA GLN A 119 1.59 7.51 8.34
C GLN A 119 1.83 7.99 9.78
N GLU A 120 0.83 8.59 10.41
CA GLU A 120 0.89 8.98 11.83
C GLU A 120 0.95 7.74 12.74
N LEU A 121 0.17 6.68 12.46
CA LEU A 121 0.29 5.41 13.19
C LEU A 121 1.70 4.83 13.11
N PHE A 122 2.31 4.88 11.92
CA PHE A 122 3.70 4.47 11.78
C PHE A 122 4.67 5.34 12.57
N ASN A 123 4.39 6.63 12.72
CA ASN A 123 5.25 7.52 13.51
C ASN A 123 5.19 7.16 14.99
N VAL A 124 4.01 6.90 15.55
CA VAL A 124 3.86 6.44 16.95
C VAL A 124 4.62 5.14 17.17
N LEU A 125 4.42 4.13 16.31
CA LEU A 125 5.14 2.86 16.43
C LEU A 125 6.66 3.05 16.30
N LYS A 126 7.09 3.99 15.47
CA LYS A 126 8.50 4.32 15.28
C LYS A 126 9.09 4.98 16.51
N GLU A 127 8.37 5.88 17.17
CA GLU A 127 8.83 6.49 18.43
C GLU A 127 9.00 5.46 19.55
N ILE A 128 8.16 4.42 19.58
CA ILE A 128 8.21 3.37 20.61
C ILE A 128 9.32 2.34 20.31
N TYR A 129 9.43 1.88 19.07
CA TYR A 129 10.23 0.70 18.73
C TYR A 129 11.49 0.99 17.90
N GLU A 130 11.65 2.18 17.31
CA GLU A 130 12.91 2.53 16.66
C GLU A 130 13.98 2.78 17.71
N ASP A 131 15.16 2.17 17.53
CA ASP A 131 16.29 2.43 18.39
C ASP A 131 16.84 3.85 18.12
N PRO A 132 16.74 4.80 19.08
CA PRO A 132 17.18 6.18 18.86
C PRO A 132 18.69 6.26 18.61
N ASN A 133 19.44 5.28 19.12
CA ASN A 133 20.89 5.22 19.02
C ASN A 133 21.34 4.37 17.83
N LYS A 134 20.44 3.92 16.95
CA LYS A 134 20.77 3.07 15.78
C LYS A 134 21.89 3.65 14.93
N LYS A 135 21.85 4.96 14.66
CA LYS A 135 22.88 5.65 13.88
C LYS A 135 24.24 5.63 14.58
N GLU A 136 24.25 5.89 15.89
CA GLU A 136 25.48 5.94 16.68
C GLU A 136 26.07 4.53 16.85
N LYS A 137 25.25 3.54 17.17
CA LYS A 137 25.66 2.13 17.21
C LYS A 137 26.25 1.66 15.89
N ALA A 138 25.62 2.01 14.77
CA ALA A 138 26.15 1.67 13.44
C ALA A 138 27.51 2.33 13.18
N ARG A 139 27.73 3.55 13.68
CA ARG A 139 29.01 4.26 13.58
C ARG A 139 30.09 3.61 14.45
N ASP A 140 29.76 3.27 15.69
CA ASP A 140 30.66 2.58 16.61
C ASP A 140 31.05 1.20 16.08
N ASP A 141 30.08 0.45 15.55
CA ASP A 141 30.31 -0.85 14.93
C ASP A 141 31.16 -0.74 13.65
N LEU A 142 30.98 0.33 12.87
CA LEU A 142 31.79 0.61 11.69
C LEU A 142 33.24 0.90 12.07
N GLN A 143 33.47 1.73 13.09
CA GLN A 143 34.83 2.04 13.57
C GLN A 143 35.54 0.81 14.14
N ARG A 144 34.78 -0.16 14.65
CA ARG A 144 35.30 -1.45 15.16
C ARG A 144 35.37 -2.51 14.06
N LEU A 145 34.94 -2.23 12.85
CA LEU A 145 34.94 -3.18 11.74
C LEU A 145 36.30 -3.18 11.05
N TYR A 146 37.05 -4.26 11.24
CA TYR A 146 38.32 -4.52 10.55
C TYR A 146 38.25 -5.86 9.80
N LEU A 147 38.94 -5.94 8.66
CA LEU A 147 39.11 -7.19 7.93
C LEU A 147 40.02 -8.11 8.73
N GLN A 148 39.52 -9.27 9.13
CA GLN A 148 40.34 -10.28 9.81
C GLN A 148 41.15 -11.07 8.76
N ARG A 149 42.34 -11.54 9.15
CA ARG A 149 43.28 -12.23 8.24
C ARG A 149 42.68 -13.42 7.48
N ASP A 150 41.70 -14.10 8.07
CA ASP A 150 41.06 -15.28 7.49
C ASP A 150 39.60 -15.03 7.07
N SER A 151 39.12 -13.78 7.13
CA SER A 151 37.74 -13.44 6.76
C SER A 151 37.57 -13.14 5.28
N ASP A 152 36.40 -13.46 4.75
CA ASP A 152 36.05 -13.18 3.36
C ASP A 152 35.88 -11.66 3.11
N PHE A 153 36.54 -11.15 2.07
CA PHE A 153 36.47 -9.72 1.74
C PHE A 153 35.06 -9.28 1.35
N HIS A 154 34.28 -10.14 0.69
CA HIS A 154 32.93 -9.79 0.27
C HIS A 154 31.96 -9.73 1.46
N GLU A 155 32.12 -10.60 2.46
CA GLU A 155 31.42 -10.51 3.74
C GLU A 155 31.75 -9.21 4.47
N PHE A 156 33.04 -8.87 4.58
CA PHE A 156 33.48 -7.59 5.15
C PHE A 156 32.87 -6.40 4.41
N GLN A 157 32.98 -6.36 3.08
CA GLN A 157 32.48 -5.27 2.24
C GLN A 157 30.96 -5.10 2.41
N THR A 158 30.21 -6.20 2.45
CA THR A 158 28.75 -6.16 2.65
C THR A 158 28.40 -5.62 4.03
N LYS A 159 29.14 -6.02 5.08
CA LYS A 159 28.94 -5.52 6.44
C LYS A 159 29.30 -4.04 6.57
N PHE A 160 30.42 -3.62 5.97
CA PHE A 160 30.84 -2.22 5.90
C PHE A 160 29.77 -1.36 5.23
N LEU A 161 29.32 -1.72 4.03
CA LEU A 161 28.31 -0.97 3.29
C LEU A 161 26.98 -0.87 4.04
N ARG A 162 26.57 -1.94 4.73
CA ARG A 162 25.38 -1.92 5.59
C ARG A 162 25.54 -0.91 6.73
N LEU A 163 26.62 -1.01 7.51
CA LEU A 163 26.88 -0.13 8.65
C LEU A 163 27.07 1.33 8.23
N ALA A 164 27.76 1.60 7.12
CA ALA A 164 27.94 2.95 6.59
C ALA A 164 26.61 3.61 6.20
N ARG A 165 25.69 2.83 5.59
CA ARG A 165 24.33 3.29 5.27
C ARG A 165 23.50 3.55 6.53
N GLU A 166 23.56 2.65 7.51
CA GLU A 166 22.86 2.80 8.79
C GLU A 166 23.39 4.01 9.60
N ALA A 167 24.70 4.26 9.56
CA ALA A 167 25.35 5.43 10.15
C ALA A 167 25.08 6.73 9.36
N LYS A 168 24.46 6.64 8.17
CA LYS A 168 24.22 7.76 7.23
C LYS A 168 25.51 8.50 6.86
N ILE A 169 26.60 7.76 6.67
CA ILE A 169 27.87 8.31 6.17
C ILE A 169 27.71 8.48 4.65
N PRO A 170 27.97 9.68 4.11
CA PRO A 170 27.88 9.89 2.68
C PRO A 170 29.02 9.16 1.95
N HIS A 171 28.75 8.75 0.71
CA HIS A 171 29.60 7.82 -0.04
C HIS A 171 31.00 8.38 -0.35
N ASP A 172 31.14 9.70 -0.40
CA ASP A 172 32.39 10.43 -0.56
C ASP A 172 33.32 10.32 0.66
N GLN A 173 32.78 9.95 1.82
CA GLN A 173 33.52 9.75 3.08
C GLN A 173 33.82 8.27 3.35
N TYR A 174 33.66 7.39 2.36
CA TYR A 174 34.00 5.98 2.52
C TYR A 174 35.51 5.81 2.45
N GLU A 175 36.16 5.75 3.61
CA GLU A 175 37.56 5.41 3.74
C GLU A 175 37.70 3.90 4.01
N PHE A 176 38.30 3.18 3.07
CA PHE A 176 38.71 1.79 3.28
C PHE A 176 40.06 1.81 4.01
N GLU A 177 40.03 1.77 5.34
CA GLU A 177 41.25 1.50 6.10
C GLU A 177 41.60 0.01 5.95
N LEU A 178 42.39 -0.30 4.92
CA LEU A 178 43.06 -1.59 4.76
C LEU A 178 44.36 -1.53 5.58
N ASN A 179 44.35 -2.11 6.78
CA ASN A 179 45.56 -2.36 7.57
C ASN A 179 46.17 -3.72 7.26
#